data_AF-A0A0R2QZT6-F1
#
_entry.id   AF-A0A0R2QZT6-F1
#
_cell.length_a   1.000
_cell.length_b   1.000
_cell.length_c   1.000
_cell.angle_alpha   90.00
_cell.angle_beta   90.00
_cell.angle_gamma   90.00
#
_symmetry.space_group_name_H-M   'P 1'
#
loop_
_entity.id
_entity.type
_entity.pdbx_description
1 polymer ?
#
loop_
_entity_poly.entity_id
_entity_poly.type
_entity_poly.pdbx_seq_one_letter_code
_entity_poly.pdbx_strand_id
1 'polypeptide(L)'
;MLKKIKKNYFILVSIFLILYFLVNLLSGERGLFSYYEKKEILEGLKSEETNLIKKINDLDFKNSLLSDNLDLDYIEILIREKFLFGKKGETIYIIKSNDN
;
A
#
# COMPACT_ATOMS: atom_id res chain seq x y z
N MET A 1 -25.53 -16.22 52.83
CA MET A 1 -24.89 -15.69 51.60
C MET A 1 -24.73 -14.17 51.60
N LEU A 2 -25.78 -13.39 51.85
CA LEU A 2 -25.72 -11.90 51.86
C LEU A 2 -24.67 -11.30 52.81
N LYS A 3 -24.47 -11.89 54.00
CA LYS A 3 -23.42 -11.46 54.95
C LYS A 3 -21.98 -11.60 54.40
N LYS A 4 -21.71 -12.62 53.56
CA LYS A 4 -20.39 -12.80 52.90
C LYS A 4 -20.17 -11.76 51.81
N ILE A 5 -21.20 -11.46 51.03
CA ILE A 5 -21.15 -10.44 49.96
C ILE A 5 -20.90 -9.05 50.57
N LYS A 6 -21.60 -8.71 51.67
CA LYS A 6 -21.43 -7.43 52.38
C LYS A 6 -20.02 -7.25 52.94
N LYS A 7 -19.34 -8.34 53.32
CA LYS A 7 -17.96 -8.32 53.83
C LYS A 7 -16.92 -8.00 52.75
N ASN A 8 -17.16 -8.43 51.50
CA ASN A 8 -16.23 -8.24 50.38
C ASN A 8 -16.73 -7.24 49.33
N TYR A 9 -17.75 -6.43 49.64
CA TYR A 9 -18.43 -5.54 48.69
C TYR A 9 -17.45 -4.57 48.00
N PHE A 10 -16.48 -4.03 48.73
CA PHE A 10 -15.46 -3.13 48.16
C PHE A 10 -14.67 -3.79 47.02
N ILE A 11 -14.20 -5.03 47.24
CA ILE A 11 -13.45 -5.81 46.23
C ILE A 11 -14.30 -6.05 44.99
N LEU A 12 -15.58 -6.36 45.19
CA LEU A 12 -16.52 -6.60 44.08
C LEU A 12 -16.69 -5.34 43.22
N VAL A 13 -16.88 -4.17 43.84
CA VAL A 13 -17.01 -2.89 43.13
C VAL A 13 -15.71 -2.54 42.39
N SER A 14 -14.55 -2.74 43.02
CA SER A 14 -13.25 -2.52 42.36
C SER A 14 -13.06 -3.38 41.12
N ILE A 15 -13.49 -4.65 41.16
CA ILE A 15 -13.44 -5.55 39.99
C ILE A 15 -14.32 -5.04 38.86
N PHE A 16 -15.55 -4.62 39.15
CA PHE A 16 -16.44 -4.06 38.12
C PHE A 16 -15.87 -2.76 37.53
N LEU A 17 -15.25 -1.91 38.35
CA LEU A 17 -14.61 -0.69 37.89
C LEU A 17 -13.44 -1.00 36.93
N ILE A 18 -12.56 -1.93 37.31
CA ILE A 18 -11.43 -2.36 36.48
C ILE A 18 -11.95 -2.97 35.18
N LEU A 19 -12.98 -3.82 35.24
CA LEU A 19 -13.57 -4.44 34.06
C LEU A 19 -14.15 -3.40 33.10
N TYR A 20 -14.83 -2.38 33.63
CA TYR A 20 -15.37 -1.27 32.84
C TYR A 20 -14.26 -0.53 32.08
N PHE A 21 -13.14 -0.24 32.73
CA PHE A 21 -11.99 0.37 32.07
C PHE A 21 -11.37 -0.55 31.02
N LEU A 22 -11.22 -1.84 31.31
CA LEU A 22 -10.64 -2.80 30.36
C LEU A 22 -11.49 -2.96 29.10
N VAL A 23 -12.82 -3.08 29.25
CA VAL A 23 -13.73 -3.18 28.11
C VAL A 23 -13.66 -1.92 27.24
N ASN A 24 -13.67 -0.73 27.87
CA ASN A 24 -13.56 0.54 27.14
C ASN A 24 -12.17 0.77 26.50
N LEU A 25 -11.10 0.22 27.09
CA LEU A 25 -9.75 0.33 26.54
C LEU A 25 -9.54 -0.59 25.34
N LEU A 26 -10.07 -1.82 25.42
CA LEU A 26 -9.90 -2.82 24.37
C LEU A 26 -10.86 -2.58 23.20
N SER A 27 -12.09 -2.17 23.49
CA SER A 27 -13.16 -2.02 22.50
C SER A 27 -13.38 -0.57 22.05
N GLY A 28 -14.23 -0.41 21.04
CA GLY A 28 -14.61 0.89 20.48
C GLY A 28 -13.67 1.38 19.38
N GLU A 29 -14.08 2.44 18.68
CA GLU A 29 -13.34 2.98 17.52
C GLU A 29 -11.97 3.56 17.86
N ARG A 30 -11.73 3.85 19.15
CA ARG A 30 -10.46 4.35 19.68
C ARG A 30 -9.80 3.33 20.61
N GLY A 31 -10.35 2.12 20.69
CA GLY A 31 -9.78 1.03 21.48
C GLY A 31 -8.55 0.41 20.83
N LEU A 32 -7.91 -0.48 21.58
CA LEU A 32 -6.69 -1.15 21.13
C LEU A 32 -6.88 -1.99 19.86
N PHE A 33 -7.99 -2.71 19.72
CA PHE A 33 -8.24 -3.50 18.50
C PHE A 33 -8.35 -2.60 17.27
N SER A 34 -9.10 -1.51 17.36
CA SER A 34 -9.26 -0.57 16.26
C SER A 34 -7.95 0.15 15.91
N TYR A 35 -7.07 0.38 16.89
CA TYR A 35 -5.74 0.94 16.62
C TYR A 35 -4.91 0.02 15.71
N TYR A 36 -4.87 -1.28 15.98
CA TYR A 36 -4.10 -2.22 15.15
C TYR A 36 -4.65 -2.33 13.74
N GLU A 37 -5.97 -2.43 13.57
CA GLU A 37 -6.61 -2.44 12.25
C GLU A 37 -6.31 -1.18 11.45
N LYS A 38 -6.49 0.00 12.06
CA LYS A 38 -6.22 1.28 11.39
C LYS A 38 -4.75 1.45 11.05
N LYS A 39 -3.85 0.91 11.88
CA LYS A 39 -2.41 0.95 11.62
C LYS A 39 -2.05 0.11 10.39
N GLU A 40 -2.59 -1.09 10.26
CA GLU A 40 -2.38 -1.94 9.09
C GLU A 40 -2.90 -1.29 7.81
N ILE A 41 -4.11 -0.71 7.86
CA ILE A 41 -4.69 0.04 6.74
C ILE A 41 -3.78 1.22 6.36
N LEU A 42 -3.28 1.98 7.34
CA LEU A 42 -2.39 3.11 7.10
C LEU A 42 -1.07 2.68 6.43
N GLU A 43 -0.49 1.56 6.86
CA GLU A 43 0.73 1.01 6.24
C GLU A 43 0.48 0.58 4.79
N GLY A 44 -0.66 -0.04 4.51
CA GLY A 44 -1.09 -0.38 3.14
C GLY A 44 -1.24 0.86 2.25
N LEU A 45 -1.96 1.87 2.74
CA LEU A 45 -2.15 3.14 2.02
C LEU A 45 -0.83 3.86 1.75
N LYS A 46 0.10 3.87 2.71
CA LYS A 46 1.41 4.48 2.54
C LYS A 46 2.24 3.75 1.47
N SER A 47 2.17 2.41 1.44
CA SER A 47 2.83 1.65 0.38
C SER A 47 2.23 1.96 -1.00
N GLU A 48 0.90 2.01 -1.09
CA GLU A 48 0.21 2.35 -2.34
C GLU A 48 0.57 3.76 -2.81
N GLU A 49 0.57 4.74 -1.92
CA GLU A 49 1.00 6.11 -2.18
C GLU A 49 2.41 6.15 -2.77
N THR A 50 3.38 5.46 -2.15
CA THR A 50 4.76 5.43 -2.67
C THR A 50 4.86 4.79 -4.05
N ASN A 51 4.08 3.74 -4.32
CA ASN A 51 4.02 3.09 -5.63
C ASN A 51 3.42 4.01 -6.68
N LEU A 52 2.37 4.76 -6.34
CA LEU A 52 1.74 5.73 -7.24
C LEU A 52 2.68 6.89 -7.55
N ILE A 53 3.36 7.46 -6.55
CA ILE A 53 4.36 8.51 -6.75
C ILE A 53 5.47 8.01 -7.69
N LYS A 54 5.96 6.78 -7.49
CA LYS A 54 6.97 6.20 -8.39
C LYS A 54 6.47 6.09 -9.84
N LYS A 55 5.21 5.67 -10.04
CA LYS A 55 4.60 5.60 -11.38
C LYS A 55 4.43 6.98 -12.01
N ILE A 56 4.02 7.98 -11.22
CA ILE A 56 3.89 9.36 -11.69
C ILE A 56 5.26 9.89 -12.12
N ASN A 57 6.29 9.72 -11.29
CA ASN A 57 7.64 10.17 -11.62
C ASN A 57 8.21 9.49 -12.88
N ASP A 58 7.95 8.19 -13.08
CA ASP A 58 8.34 7.47 -14.30
C ASP A 58 7.61 8.03 -15.54
N LEU A 59 6.31 8.29 -15.43
CA LEU A 59 5.53 8.88 -16.51
C LEU A 59 5.96 10.32 -16.81
N ASP A 60 6.20 11.14 -15.79
CA ASP A 60 6.66 12.51 -15.94
C ASP A 60 8.04 12.55 -16.61
N PHE A 61 8.95 11.64 -16.21
CA PHE A 61 10.24 11.49 -16.87
C PHE A 61 10.06 11.14 -18.35
N LYS A 62 9.27 10.12 -18.68
CA LYS A 62 8.99 9.74 -20.07
C LYS A 62 8.33 10.85 -20.88
N ASN A 63 7.43 11.62 -20.27
CA ASN A 63 6.79 12.76 -20.90
C ASN A 63 7.79 13.89 -21.15
N SER A 64 8.72 14.14 -20.23
CA SER A 64 9.76 15.16 -20.40
C SER A 64 10.70 14.84 -21.57
N LEU A 65 11.01 13.55 -21.79
CA LEU A 65 11.78 13.08 -22.95
C LEU A 65 11.03 13.27 -24.29
N LEU A 66 9.70 13.43 -24.25
CA LEU A 66 8.85 13.59 -25.43
C LEU A 66 8.35 15.04 -25.65
N SER A 67 8.65 15.96 -24.72
CA SER A 67 8.19 17.36 -24.79
C SER A 67 9.35 18.30 -25.16
N ASP A 68 9.75 19.18 -24.25
CA ASP A 68 10.56 20.37 -24.56
C ASP A 68 12.02 20.03 -24.88
N ASN A 69 12.55 18.94 -24.30
CA ASN A 69 13.86 18.40 -24.60
C ASN A 69 13.71 17.03 -25.26
N LEU A 70 13.22 17.06 -26.50
CA LEU A 70 12.90 15.88 -27.28
C LEU A 70 14.12 14.97 -27.46
N ASP A 71 14.09 13.81 -26.83
CA ASP A 71 15.14 12.79 -26.94
C ASP A 71 14.85 11.89 -28.16
N LEU A 72 15.62 12.11 -29.22
CA LEU A 72 15.47 11.38 -30.48
C LEU A 72 15.83 9.89 -30.35
N ASP A 73 16.78 9.55 -29.47
CA ASP A 73 17.17 8.16 -29.22
C ASP A 73 16.03 7.43 -28.50
N TYR A 74 15.40 8.09 -27.53
CA TYR A 74 14.22 7.56 -26.85
C TYR A 74 13.04 7.35 -27.82
N ILE A 75 12.78 8.28 -28.73
CA ILE A 75 11.77 8.10 -29.79
C ILE A 75 12.12 6.93 -30.71
N GLU A 76 13.38 6.80 -31.13
CA GLU A 76 13.81 5.69 -31.96
C GLU A 76 13.56 4.34 -31.24
N ILE A 77 13.88 4.25 -29.96
CA ILE A 77 13.58 3.07 -29.13
C ILE A 77 12.09 2.76 -29.13
N LEU A 78 11.23 3.77 -28.91
CA LEU A 78 9.77 3.59 -28.90
C LEU A 78 9.25 3.12 -30.27
N ILE A 79 9.74 3.68 -31.38
CA ILE A 79 9.33 3.29 -32.73
C ILE A 79 9.76 1.84 -33.02
N ARG A 80 10.99 1.46 -32.64
CA ARG A 80 11.49 0.10 -32.79
C ARG A 80 10.70 -0.90 -31.96
N GLU A 81 10.37 -0.57 -30.72
CA GLU A 81 9.61 -1.45 -29.82
C GLU A 81 8.15 -1.63 -30.28
N LYS A 82 7.46 -0.54 -30.64
CA LYS A 82 6.03 -0.59 -30.98
C LYS A 82 5.74 -1.02 -32.41
N PHE A 83 6.63 -0.71 -33.34
CA PHE A 83 6.39 -0.94 -34.77
C PHE A 83 7.39 -1.93 -35.39
N LEU A 84 8.30 -2.52 -34.61
CA LEU A 84 9.35 -3.44 -35.10
C LEU A 84 10.11 -2.83 -36.29
N PHE A 85 10.40 -1.53 -36.20
CA PHE A 85 11.01 -0.77 -37.27
C PHE A 85 12.52 -1.03 -37.37
N GLY A 86 13.03 -1.19 -38.59
CA GLY A 86 14.46 -1.33 -38.89
C GLY A 86 14.94 -0.25 -39.85
N LYS A 87 16.19 0.18 -39.71
CA LYS A 87 16.82 1.09 -40.68
C LYS A 87 17.18 0.32 -41.95
N LYS A 88 17.37 1.07 -43.03
CA LYS A 88 17.72 0.50 -44.35
C LYS A 88 19.01 -0.31 -44.24
N GLY A 89 18.95 -1.59 -44.58
CA GLY A 89 20.09 -2.51 -44.52
C GLY A 89 20.21 -3.31 -43.22
N GLU A 90 19.35 -3.07 -42.23
CA GLU A 90 19.26 -3.89 -41.02
C GLU A 90 18.42 -5.15 -41.27
N THR A 91 18.79 -6.27 -40.64
CA THR A 91 18.00 -7.52 -40.63
C THR A 91 17.36 -7.69 -39.26
N ILE A 92 16.03 -7.85 -39.22
CA ILE A 92 15.28 -8.02 -37.98
C ILE A 92 15.01 -9.51 -37.76
N TYR A 93 15.36 -10.01 -36.59
CA TYR A 93 15.06 -11.38 -36.17
C TYR A 93 13.93 -11.38 -35.15
N ILE A 94 12.84 -12.07 -35.47
CA ILE A 94 11.76 -12.32 -34.51
C ILE A 94 11.94 -13.75 -34.00
N ILE A 95 12.46 -13.87 -32.77
CA ILE A 95 12.63 -15.16 -32.12
C ILE A 95 11.32 -15.50 -31.41
N LYS A 96 10.62 -16.52 -31.91
CA LYS A 96 9.53 -17.15 -31.16
C LYS A 96 10.12 -18.23 -30.26
N SER A 97 10.04 -18.05 -28.96
CA SER A 97 10.08 -19.17 -28.02
C SER A 97 8.83 -20.00 -28.26
N ASN A 98 8.97 -21.17 -28.88
CA ASN A 98 7.94 -22.20 -28.77
C ASN A 98 8.01 -22.70 -27.32
N ASP A 99 7.07 -22.27 -26.49
CA ASP A 99 6.82 -22.90 -25.21
C ASP A 99 6.35 -24.33 -25.50
N ASN A 100 7.18 -25.32 -25.15
CA ASN A 100 6.80 -26.74 -25.08
C ASN A 100 6.11 -27.03 -23.75
#